data_AF-A0A5D3YIN5-F1
#
_entry.id   AF-A0A5D3YIN5-F1
#
_cell.length_a   1.000
_cell.length_b   1.000
_cell.length_c   1.000
_cell.angle_alpha   90.00
_cell.angle_beta   90.00
_cell.angle_gamma   90.00
#
_symmetry.space_group_name_H-M   'P 1'
#
loop_
_entity.id
_entity.type
_entity.pdbx_description
1 polymer ?
#
loop_
_entity_poly.entity_id
_entity_poly.type
_entity_poly.pdbx_seq_one_letter_code
_entity_poly.pdbx_strand_id
1 'polypeptide(L)' 'MKKKILSVIGAIWGAGIIINWFLSNPSNGNTAYESGQIGAVLIGAFLLIFSIYSYFKEPKDSS' A
#
# COMPACT_ATOMS: atom_id res chain seq x y z
N MET A 1 19.07 10.13 -0.15
CA MET A 1 18.92 8.88 0.65
C MET A 1 17.59 8.79 1.42
N LYS A 2 17.20 9.81 2.19
CA LYS A 2 15.94 9.81 2.99
C LYS A 2 14.66 9.56 2.16
N LYS A 3 14.57 10.09 0.93
CA LYS A 3 13.39 9.90 0.04
C LYS A 3 13.20 8.44 -0.41
N LYS A 4 14.28 7.71 -0.69
CA LYS A 4 14.23 6.29 -1.09
C LYS A 4 13.77 5.39 0.06
N ILE A 5 14.17 5.70 1.31
CA ILE A 5 13.76 4.93 2.50
C ILE A 5 12.25 5.02 2.71
N LEU A 6 11.67 6.22 2.55
CA LEU A 6 10.22 6.42 2.63
C LEU A 6 9.46 5.62 1.56
N SER A 7 9.98 5.59 0.33
CA SER A 7 9.39 4.75 -0.74
C SER A 7 9.48 3.26 -0.40
N VAL A 8 10.58 2.77 0.17
CA VAL A 8 10.70 1.35 0.55
C VAL A 8 9.74 1.00 1.68
N ILE A 9 9.64 1.86 2.71
CA ILE A 9 8.70 1.65 3.82
C ILE A 9 7.26 1.62 3.30
N GLY A 10 6.90 2.55 2.41
CA GLY A 10 5.58 2.59 1.81
C GLY A 10 5.28 1.35 0.94
N ALA A 11 6.27 0.85 0.20
CA ALA A 11 6.11 -0.38 -0.59
C ALA A 11 5.87 -1.60 0.31
N ILE A 12 6.64 -1.73 1.40
CA ILE A 12 6.47 -2.83 2.37
C ILE A 12 5.09 -2.76 3.04
N TRP A 13 4.67 -1.56 3.45
CA TRP A 13 3.35 -1.36 4.08
C TRP A 13 2.19 -1.66 3.12
N GLY A 14 2.25 -1.15 1.89
CA GLY A 14 1.22 -1.41 0.88
C GLY A 14 1.14 -2.90 0.54
N ALA A 15 2.28 -3.57 0.37
CA ALA A 15 2.33 -5.01 0.16
C ALA A 15 1.78 -5.79 1.36
N GLY A 16 2.10 -5.38 2.58
CA GLY A 16 1.60 -6.01 3.81
C GLY A 16 0.07 -5.96 3.93
N ILE A 17 -0.55 -4.84 3.54
CA ILE A 17 -2.02 -4.71 3.53
C ILE A 17 -2.66 -5.67 2.52
N ILE A 18 -2.10 -5.77 1.30
CA ILE A 18 -2.62 -6.66 0.25
C ILE A 18 -2.44 -8.13 0.63
N ILE A 19 -1.27 -8.49 1.17
CA ILE A 19 -0.99 -9.85 1.64
C ILE A 19 -1.92 -10.20 2.81
N ASN A 20 -2.09 -9.29 3.76
CA ASN A 20 -3.01 -9.48 4.88
C ASN A 20 -4.44 -9.67 4.35
N TRP A 21 -4.88 -8.89 3.37
CA TRP A 21 -6.18 -9.09 2.74
C TRP A 21 -6.34 -10.46 2.10
N PHE A 22 -5.32 -10.94 1.37
CA PHE A 22 -5.33 -12.24 0.74
C PHE A 22 -5.31 -13.40 1.75
N LEU A 23 -4.63 -13.21 2.88
CA LEU A 23 -4.56 -14.18 3.99
C LEU A 23 -5.74 -14.08 4.97
N SER A 24 -6.46 -12.96 4.96
CA SER A 24 -7.66 -12.78 5.76
C SER A 24 -8.80 -13.56 5.14
N ASN A 25 -9.26 -14.60 5.83
CA ASN A 25 -10.52 -15.24 5.45
C ASN A 25 -11.66 -14.19 5.48
N PRO A 26 -12.61 -14.25 4.53
CA PRO A 26 -13.76 -13.36 4.54
C PRO A 26 -14.50 -13.53 5.88
N SER A 27 -14.54 -12.47 6.68
CA SER A 27 -15.25 -12.50 7.95
C SER A 27 -16.75 -12.54 7.68
N ASN A 28 -17.43 -13.52 8.27
CA ASN A 28 -18.84 -13.83 8.05
C ASN A 28 -19.76 -12.61 8.24
N GLY A 29 -20.25 -12.03 7.14
CA GLY A 29 -21.53 -11.31 7.08
C GLY A 29 -21.62 -9.89 7.66
N ASN A 30 -20.51 -9.22 7.99
CA ASN A 30 -20.54 -7.84 8.45
C ASN A 30 -20.16 -6.85 7.33
N THR A 31 -21.14 -6.18 6.73
CA THR A 31 -20.95 -5.21 5.63
C THR A 31 -20.03 -4.04 5.99
N ALA A 32 -19.98 -3.64 7.26
CA ALA A 32 -19.06 -2.59 7.72
C ALA A 32 -17.60 -3.07 7.71
N TYR A 33 -17.37 -4.34 8.01
CA TYR A 33 -16.05 -4.95 7.96
C TYR A 33 -15.57 -5.11 6.51
N GLU A 34 -16.45 -5.59 5.62
CA GLU A 34 -16.13 -5.74 4.19
C GLU A 34 -15.80 -4.42 3.52
N SER A 35 -16.58 -3.36 3.78
CA SER A 35 -16.33 -2.03 3.23
C SER A 35 -15.04 -1.40 3.76
N GLY A 36 -14.76 -1.56 5.06
CA GLY A 36 -13.49 -1.14 5.66
C GLY A 36 -12.29 -1.90 5.08
N GLN A 37 -12.45 -3.21 4.88
CA GLN A 37 -11.43 -4.08 4.30
C GLN A 37 -11.12 -3.71 2.84
N ILE A 38 -12.15 -3.47 2.01
CA ILE A 38 -11.98 -3.00 0.63
C ILE A 38 -11.28 -1.63 0.61
N GLY A 39 -11.68 -0.70 1.48
CA GLY A 39 -11.04 0.61 1.59
C GLY A 39 -9.54 0.49 1.94
N ALA A 40 -9.20 -0.39 2.88
CA ALA A 40 -7.81 -0.65 3.25
C ALA A 40 -7.00 -1.20 2.07
N VAL A 41 -7.56 -2.14 1.30
CA VAL A 41 -6.89 -2.70 0.10
C VAL A 41 -6.63 -1.64 -0.95
N LEU A 42 -7.61 -0.77 -1.23
CA LEU A 42 -7.46 0.31 -2.21
C LEU A 42 -6.36 1.30 -1.79
N ILE A 43 -6.34 1.67 -0.51
CA ILE A 43 -5.27 2.52 0.05
C ILE A 43 -3.93 1.80 -0.05
N GLY A 44 -3.85 0.53 0.36
CA GLY A 44 -2.63 -0.27 0.29
C GLY A 44 -2.09 -0.41 -1.14
N ALA A 45 -2.97 -0.64 -2.12
CA ALA A 45 -2.62 -0.70 -3.53
C ALA A 45 -2.09 0.65 -4.04
N PHE A 46 -2.75 1.75 -3.69
CA PHE A 46 -2.29 3.09 -4.06
C PHE A 46 -0.92 3.41 -3.45
N LEU A 47 -0.72 3.06 -2.19
CA LEU A 47 0.53 3.27 -1.45
C LEU A 47 1.66 2.45 -2.04
N LEU A 48 1.39 1.20 -2.43
CA LEU A 48 2.33 0.32 -3.12
C LEU A 48 2.72 0.89 -4.50
N ILE A 49 1.74 1.25 -5.33
CA ILE A 49 1.97 1.80 -6.68
C ILE A 49 2.76 3.11 -6.59
N PHE A 50 2.36 4.01 -5.70
CA PHE A 50 3.02 5.30 -5.50
C PHE A 50 4.45 5.13 -5.00
N SER A 51 4.67 4.19 -4.08
CA SER A 51 5.99 3.88 -3.54
C SER A 51 6.93 3.28 -4.59
N ILE A 52 6.44 2.32 -5.38
CA ILE A 52 7.17 1.74 -6.51
C ILE A 52 7.48 2.83 -7.53
N TYR A 53 6.48 3.62 -7.92
CA TYR A 53 6.67 4.72 -8.86
C TYR A 53 7.69 5.74 -8.37
N SER A 54 7.63 6.14 -7.10
CA SER A 54 8.58 7.07 -6.49
C SER A 54 9.98 6.48 -6.32
N TYR A 55 10.10 5.15 -6.27
CA TYR A 55 11.40 4.47 -6.19
C TYR A 55 12.09 4.43 -7.56
N PHE A 56 11.33 4.16 -8.63
CA PHE A 56 11.84 4.07 -10.00
C PHE A 56 11.92 5.42 -10.73
N LYS A 57 11.06 6.37 -10.38
CA LYS A 57 11.21 7.74 -10.85
C LYS A 57 12.49 8.28 -10.23
N GLU A 58 13.49 8.50 -11.07
CA GLU A 58 14.71 9.21 -10.66
C GLU A 58 14.28 10.47 -9.88
N PRO A 59 14.99 10.82 -8.79
CA PRO A 59 14.78 12.11 -8.17
C PRO A 59 15.06 13.13 -9.28
N LYS A 60 14.00 13.65 -9.91
CA LYS A 60 14.11 14.91 -10.64
C LYS A 60 14.59 15.86 -9.57
N ASP A 61 15.89 16.11 -9.60
CA ASP A 61 16.54 17.12 -8.79
C ASP A 61 15.66 18.35 -8.93
N SER A 62 15.00 18.65 -7.81
CA SER A 62 14.39 19.94 -7.60
C SER A 62 15.60 20.85 -7.38
N SER A 63 16.24 21.22 -8.50
CA SER A 63 17.11 22.37 -8.61
C SER A 63 16.33 23.64 -8.31
#